data_AF-A0A8H6SLP8-F1
#
_entry.id   AF-A0A8H6SLP8-F1
#
_cell.length_a   1.000
_cell.length_b   1.000
_cell.length_c   1.000
_cell.angle_alpha   90.00
_cell.angle_beta   90.00
_cell.angle_gamma   90.00
#
_symmetry.space_group_name_H-M   'P 1'
#
loop_
_entity.id
_entity.type
_entity.pdbx_description
1 polymer ?
#
loop_
_entity_poly.entity_id
_entity_poly.type
_entity_poly.pdbx_seq_one_letter_code
_entity_poly.pdbx_strand_id
1 'polypeptide(L)'
;MLCLLPLSFFAVSTSAYIWPSPYDFLEDAYTVSAGFGDGGIVGGVDPCSLSPIGGRKPGRVAAAEWVRLAFHDASTFDIHTGLGGVDASIGFETNRGQNIGAGMNDSLVFFGAFQSKTSSMADVIALSAILAVKNCGGPSIPFRAGRLDAEAAGPETVPEPQQDLASHIASFQNQGFNVSEMITLVACGHTLGGVHAVDFPLTIPPSAITSSNPDGVVHFDDSVDSFDNHIATQYVAGTSTNPLLVGANTTTNSDARIFAADANQTMQAFAADPNYFKAQCGLLLERMLNTVPSSVQLSDFIEPLPIKPFELTLTLGGDSDGRLSMGGYIRVFGTSDAAKVAVPSQMPITLSWKDMNGNANTTYITNLAAVSQTSSSLWGSVHFFEINAAIDIRFGISSFVVDWAYGQDANPTHSDNGGQGFPLQSAVLFQPNGSCTKTIFGEPGNTTALALIRTDLGPVSTAYVDYTYNINQVGSISVKQVTTRTEMRRVGGSTSPWYDTYSATFYKGPMTDEGRITFDIVAVVGGKTFSVANNPEIFTPCRGT
;
A
#
# COMPACT_ATOMS: atom_id res chain seq x y z
N MET A 1 43.85 10.39 -38.25
CA MET A 1 43.13 11.46 -37.51
C MET A 1 41.75 10.90 -37.19
N LEU A 2 41.64 10.16 -36.09
CA LEU A 2 40.38 9.56 -35.63
C LEU A 2 39.52 10.66 -35.00
N CYS A 3 38.33 10.88 -35.52
CA CYS A 3 37.35 11.81 -34.96
C CYS A 3 36.55 11.06 -33.89
N LEU A 4 36.82 11.36 -32.61
CA LEU A 4 36.04 10.89 -31.47
C LEU A 4 34.77 11.74 -31.37
N LEU A 5 33.62 11.12 -31.64
CA LEU A 5 32.30 11.68 -31.30
C LEU A 5 32.09 11.55 -29.78
N PRO A 6 31.67 12.61 -29.08
CA PRO A 6 31.37 12.51 -27.66
C PRO A 6 30.07 11.72 -27.46
N LEU A 7 30.12 10.66 -26.65
CA LEU A 7 28.94 10.04 -26.07
C LEU A 7 28.24 11.10 -25.20
N SER A 8 27.13 11.65 -25.68
CA SER A 8 26.20 12.38 -24.84
C SER A 8 25.54 11.38 -23.89
N PHE A 9 25.99 11.36 -22.63
CA PHE A 9 25.22 10.78 -21.54
C PHE A 9 23.93 11.60 -21.42
N PHE A 10 22.82 11.06 -21.92
CA PHE A 10 21.51 11.50 -21.48
C PHE A 10 21.40 11.10 -20.00
N ALA A 11 21.62 12.06 -19.11
CA ALA A 11 21.16 11.93 -17.74
C ALA A 11 19.63 11.81 -17.83
N VAL A 12 19.11 10.60 -17.63
CA VAL A 12 17.70 10.41 -17.33
C VAL A 12 17.52 11.06 -15.96
N SER A 13 17.07 12.31 -15.98
CA SER A 13 16.48 12.95 -14.81
C SER A 13 15.25 12.13 -14.45
N THR A 14 15.39 11.14 -13.58
CA THR A 14 14.26 10.53 -12.91
C THR A 14 13.57 11.67 -12.16
N SER A 15 12.39 12.06 -12.64
CA SER A 15 11.58 13.03 -11.91
C SER A 15 11.27 12.38 -10.56
N ALA A 16 11.72 12.99 -9.46
CA ALA A 16 11.37 12.56 -8.12
C ALA A 16 9.83 12.41 -8.03
N TYR A 17 9.36 11.45 -7.25
CA TYR A 17 7.95 11.28 -6.92
C TYR A 17 7.37 12.62 -6.44
N ILE A 18 6.22 13.03 -6.99
CA ILE A 18 5.50 14.27 -6.65
C ILE A 18 4.01 13.97 -6.51
N TRP A 19 3.29 14.85 -5.81
CA TRP A 19 1.84 14.74 -5.61
C TRP A 19 1.05 15.58 -6.63
N PRO A 20 -0.12 15.13 -7.12
CA PRO A 20 -0.70 13.81 -6.94
C PRO A 20 -0.02 12.77 -7.83
N SER A 21 -0.08 11.52 -7.42
CA SER A 21 0.45 10.36 -8.13
C SER A 21 -0.48 9.16 -7.95
N PRO A 22 -0.50 8.19 -8.89
CA PRO A 22 -1.24 6.94 -8.69
C PRO A 22 -0.85 6.21 -7.39
N TYR A 23 0.37 6.42 -6.88
CA TYR A 23 0.88 5.69 -5.72
C TYR A 23 0.57 6.37 -4.38
N ASP A 24 -0.15 7.49 -4.36
CA ASP A 24 -0.40 8.25 -3.13
C ASP A 24 -1.06 7.40 -2.05
N PHE A 25 -2.04 6.57 -2.40
CA PHE A 25 -2.69 5.71 -1.41
C PHE A 25 -1.72 4.69 -0.79
N LEU A 26 -0.91 4.04 -1.61
CA LEU A 26 0.08 3.06 -1.16
C LEU A 26 1.19 3.72 -0.33
N GLU A 27 1.60 4.93 -0.70
CA GLU A 27 2.59 5.69 0.09
C GLU A 27 2.03 6.08 1.47
N ASP A 28 0.75 6.46 1.58
CA ASP A 28 0.14 6.70 2.89
C ASP A 28 0.11 5.44 3.74
N ALA A 29 -0.29 4.30 3.15
CA ALA A 29 -0.31 3.01 3.82
C ALA A 29 1.09 2.51 4.22
N TYR A 30 2.11 2.85 3.42
CA TYR A 30 3.52 2.57 3.74
C TYR A 30 4.02 3.45 4.88
N THR A 31 3.67 4.73 4.88
CA THR A 31 4.29 5.72 5.77
C THR A 31 3.59 5.87 7.12
N VAL A 32 2.27 5.83 7.16
CA VAL A 32 1.47 6.04 8.38
C VAL A 32 1.10 4.68 8.97
N SER A 33 1.63 4.37 10.14
CA SER A 33 1.56 3.03 10.73
C SER A 33 0.55 2.89 11.85
N ALA A 34 0.16 3.99 12.50
CA ALA A 34 -0.95 4.01 13.44
C ALA A 34 -1.46 5.45 13.68
N GLY A 35 -2.68 5.56 14.21
CA GLY A 35 -3.26 6.83 14.66
C GLY A 35 -3.97 7.61 13.56
N PHE A 36 -3.93 8.94 13.62
CA PHE A 36 -4.64 9.76 12.65
C PHE A 36 -4.03 9.62 11.24
N GLY A 37 -4.88 9.38 10.24
CA GLY A 37 -4.47 9.15 8.85
C GLY A 37 -3.97 7.73 8.56
N ASP A 38 -3.96 6.83 9.54
CA ASP A 38 -3.62 5.42 9.34
C ASP A 38 -4.72 4.72 8.52
N GLY A 39 -4.30 4.00 7.48
CA GLY A 39 -5.18 3.15 6.69
C GLY A 39 -5.58 1.86 7.40
N GLY A 40 -4.80 1.41 8.39
CA GLY A 40 -5.05 0.24 9.23
C GLY A 40 -4.27 -1.01 8.82
N ILE A 41 -3.43 -0.95 7.78
CA ILE A 41 -2.71 -2.13 7.25
C ILE A 41 -1.74 -2.68 8.29
N VAL A 42 -0.97 -1.85 8.97
CA VAL A 42 -0.02 -2.30 10.00
C VAL A 42 -0.74 -2.92 11.21
N GLY A 43 -1.99 -2.52 11.48
CA GLY A 43 -2.82 -3.11 12.53
C GLY A 43 -3.09 -4.61 12.36
N GLY A 44 -2.87 -5.18 11.16
CA GLY A 44 -2.94 -6.61 10.92
C GLY A 44 -1.71 -7.40 11.38
N VAL A 45 -0.62 -6.73 11.78
CA VAL A 45 0.63 -7.33 12.26
C VAL A 45 1.21 -6.63 13.48
N ASP A 46 0.49 -5.69 14.10
CA ASP A 46 0.91 -4.98 15.31
C ASP A 46 0.11 -5.44 16.56
N PRO A 47 0.78 -5.95 17.61
CA PRO A 47 2.21 -6.28 17.71
C PRO A 47 2.60 -7.45 16.78
N CYS A 48 3.89 -7.70 16.54
CA CYS A 48 4.33 -8.81 15.66
C CYS A 48 3.73 -10.17 16.07
N SER A 49 3.52 -10.43 17.36
CA SER A 49 2.85 -11.63 17.89
C SER A 49 1.34 -11.70 17.63
N LEU A 50 0.76 -10.76 16.89
CA LEU A 50 -0.66 -10.75 16.62
C LEU A 50 -1.09 -12.03 15.90
N SER A 51 -2.07 -12.71 16.50
CA SER A 51 -2.78 -13.81 15.87
C SER A 51 -3.97 -13.24 15.07
N PRO A 52 -4.19 -13.65 13.81
CA PRO A 52 -5.10 -12.99 12.87
C PRO A 52 -6.58 -12.86 13.28
N ILE A 53 -7.32 -12.05 12.50
CA ILE A 53 -8.74 -11.76 12.67
C ILE A 53 -9.58 -13.04 12.54
N GLY A 54 -10.53 -13.27 13.46
CA GLY A 54 -11.32 -14.51 13.56
C GLY A 54 -11.26 -15.20 14.93
N GLY A 55 -10.49 -14.62 15.86
CA GLY A 55 -10.30 -15.09 17.23
C GLY A 55 -8.85 -15.48 17.45
N ARG A 56 -8.26 -15.05 18.57
CA ARG A 56 -6.86 -15.37 18.93
C ARG A 56 -6.66 -16.88 18.93
N LYS A 57 -6.19 -17.44 17.81
CA LYS A 57 -5.81 -18.85 17.70
C LYS A 57 -4.39 -18.96 18.26
N PRO A 58 -4.18 -19.67 19.38
CA PRO A 58 -2.85 -19.79 19.96
C PRO A 58 -1.86 -20.37 18.96
N GLY A 59 -0.70 -19.72 18.79
CA GLY A 59 0.40 -20.21 17.96
C GLY A 59 0.48 -19.63 16.54
N ARG A 60 -0.55 -18.92 16.05
CA ARG A 60 -0.48 -18.21 14.76
C ARG A 60 0.16 -16.84 14.89
N VAL A 61 0.95 -16.45 13.89
CA VAL A 61 1.63 -15.15 13.79
C VAL A 61 1.31 -14.54 12.42
N ALA A 62 0.50 -13.48 12.39
CA ALA A 62 0.04 -12.84 11.16
C ALA A 62 1.20 -12.40 10.26
N ALA A 63 2.27 -11.86 10.86
CA ALA A 63 3.44 -11.41 10.13
C ALA A 63 4.13 -12.55 9.37
N ALA A 64 4.25 -13.73 9.98
CA ALA A 64 4.79 -14.92 9.32
C ALA A 64 3.90 -15.37 8.15
N GLU A 65 2.58 -15.26 8.30
CA GLU A 65 1.63 -15.61 7.23
C GLU A 65 1.69 -14.65 6.05
N TRP A 66 1.94 -13.35 6.28
CA TRP A 66 2.08 -12.37 5.20
C TRP A 66 3.38 -12.57 4.42
N VAL A 67 4.48 -12.87 5.11
CA VAL A 67 5.75 -13.23 4.48
C VAL A 67 5.60 -14.52 3.68
N ARG A 68 4.93 -15.54 4.24
CA ARG A 68 4.61 -16.79 3.53
C ARG A 68 3.76 -16.52 2.28
N LEU A 69 2.66 -15.77 2.41
CA LEU A 69 1.78 -15.46 1.28
C LEU A 69 2.56 -14.80 0.13
N ALA A 70 3.39 -13.80 0.44
CA ALA A 70 4.18 -13.13 -0.58
C ALA A 70 5.21 -14.05 -1.26
N PHE A 71 5.86 -14.95 -0.52
CA PHE A 71 6.75 -15.96 -1.11
C PHE A 71 5.98 -16.92 -2.02
N HIS A 72 4.81 -17.39 -1.60
CA HIS A 72 4.01 -18.33 -2.37
C HIS A 72 3.50 -17.72 -3.68
N ASP A 73 3.08 -16.44 -3.67
CA ASP A 73 2.72 -15.70 -4.89
C ASP A 73 3.95 -15.55 -5.80
N ALA A 74 5.07 -15.06 -5.26
CA ALA A 74 6.33 -14.88 -5.99
C ALA A 74 6.89 -16.18 -6.61
N SER A 75 6.67 -17.33 -5.97
CA SER A 75 7.22 -18.64 -6.37
C SER A 75 6.66 -19.20 -7.68
N THR A 76 5.61 -18.58 -8.21
CA THR A 76 5.04 -18.92 -9.51
C THR A 76 5.87 -18.38 -10.69
N PHE A 77 6.86 -17.51 -10.41
CA PHE A 77 7.69 -16.90 -11.44
C PHE A 77 8.60 -17.91 -12.14
N ASP A 78 8.70 -17.78 -13.46
CA ASP A 78 9.63 -18.53 -14.30
C ASP A 78 10.44 -17.58 -15.18
N ILE A 79 11.77 -17.51 -14.94
CA ILE A 79 12.72 -16.68 -15.71
C ILE A 79 12.74 -16.98 -17.22
N HIS A 80 12.34 -18.19 -17.63
CA HIS A 80 12.34 -18.60 -19.04
C HIS A 80 11.11 -18.10 -19.78
N THR A 81 9.97 -18.01 -19.10
CA THR A 81 8.71 -17.50 -19.70
C THR A 81 8.48 -16.03 -19.39
N GLY A 82 9.04 -15.52 -18.29
CA GLY A 82 8.81 -14.19 -17.77
C GLY A 82 7.38 -13.99 -17.24
N LEU A 83 6.72 -15.05 -16.80
CA LEU A 83 5.36 -15.06 -16.24
C LEU A 83 5.39 -15.44 -14.75
N GLY A 84 4.32 -15.11 -14.01
CA GLY A 84 4.20 -15.33 -12.56
C GLY A 84 4.88 -14.23 -11.74
N GLY A 85 5.13 -14.52 -10.46
CA GLY A 85 5.73 -13.58 -9.52
C GLY A 85 4.68 -12.96 -8.60
N VAL A 86 4.99 -11.82 -8.00
CA VAL A 86 4.03 -11.09 -7.16
C VAL A 86 3.00 -10.40 -8.05
N ASP A 87 1.98 -11.15 -8.42
CA ASP A 87 0.88 -10.75 -9.31
C ASP A 87 -0.50 -11.09 -8.72
N ALA A 88 -0.57 -11.49 -7.44
CA ALA A 88 -1.79 -11.91 -6.75
C ALA A 88 -2.51 -13.12 -7.38
N SER A 89 -1.83 -13.90 -8.23
CA SER A 89 -2.34 -15.18 -8.72
C SER A 89 -2.65 -16.14 -7.58
N ILE A 90 -1.97 -16.03 -6.42
CA ILE A 90 -2.25 -16.82 -5.21
C ILE A 90 -3.72 -16.82 -4.80
N GLY A 91 -4.49 -15.76 -5.12
CA GLY A 91 -5.92 -15.69 -4.87
C GLY A 91 -6.72 -16.82 -5.53
N PHE A 92 -6.23 -17.35 -6.66
CA PHE A 92 -6.82 -18.46 -7.41
C PHE A 92 -6.29 -19.84 -7.01
N GLU A 93 -5.37 -19.89 -6.04
CA GLU A 93 -4.49 -21.05 -5.83
C GLU A 93 -4.58 -21.63 -4.42
N THR A 94 -5.38 -21.05 -3.54
CA THR A 94 -5.40 -21.39 -2.11
C THR A 94 -5.94 -22.78 -1.81
N ASN A 95 -6.54 -23.46 -2.79
CA ASN A 95 -7.00 -24.85 -2.67
C ASN A 95 -5.94 -25.90 -3.08
N ARG A 96 -4.76 -25.47 -3.55
CA ARG A 96 -3.66 -26.37 -3.96
C ARG A 96 -2.94 -26.97 -2.76
N GLY A 97 -2.36 -28.16 -2.94
CA GLY A 97 -1.60 -28.86 -1.90
C GLY A 97 -0.37 -28.07 -1.40
N GLN A 98 0.24 -27.30 -2.28
CA GLN A 98 1.37 -26.41 -1.93
C GLN A 98 0.94 -25.19 -1.08
N ASN A 99 -0.36 -24.91 -0.96
CA ASN A 99 -0.92 -23.71 -0.32
C ASN A 99 -1.81 -24.03 0.91
N ILE A 100 -1.59 -25.18 1.56
CA ILE A 100 -2.38 -25.62 2.71
C ILE A 100 -2.35 -24.57 3.85
N GLY A 101 -3.47 -24.47 4.57
CA GLY A 101 -3.64 -23.66 5.79
C GLY A 101 -4.54 -22.45 5.58
N ALA A 102 -5.15 -21.96 6.67
CA ALA A 102 -6.11 -20.85 6.62
C ALA A 102 -5.46 -19.46 6.41
N GLY A 103 -4.17 -19.31 6.73
CA GLY A 103 -3.50 -18.01 6.77
C GLY A 103 -3.52 -17.23 5.46
N MET A 104 -3.47 -17.91 4.31
CA MET A 104 -3.53 -17.25 3.00
C MET A 104 -4.90 -16.59 2.77
N ASN A 105 -5.98 -17.34 2.99
CA ASN A 105 -7.34 -16.84 2.82
C ASN A 105 -7.62 -15.69 3.79
N ASP A 106 -7.26 -15.86 5.06
CA ASP A 106 -7.43 -14.84 6.10
C ASP A 106 -6.69 -13.54 5.71
N SER A 107 -5.46 -13.66 5.18
CA SER A 107 -4.65 -12.53 4.76
C SER A 107 -5.23 -11.83 3.52
N LEU A 108 -5.64 -12.58 2.49
CA LEU A 108 -6.23 -12.00 1.28
C LEU A 108 -7.54 -11.25 1.57
N VAL A 109 -8.39 -11.80 2.46
CA VAL A 109 -9.62 -11.12 2.91
C VAL A 109 -9.29 -9.82 3.65
N PHE A 110 -8.28 -9.83 4.54
CA PHE A 110 -7.83 -8.61 5.20
C PHE A 110 -7.27 -7.59 4.21
N PHE A 111 -6.46 -8.04 3.25
CA PHE A 111 -5.84 -7.20 2.21
C PHE A 111 -6.87 -6.56 1.29
N GLY A 112 -8.03 -7.19 1.11
CA GLY A 112 -9.14 -6.65 0.32
C GLY A 112 -9.47 -5.20 0.67
N ALA A 113 -9.44 -4.81 1.95
CA ALA A 113 -9.71 -3.44 2.40
C ALA A 113 -8.73 -2.37 1.86
N PHE A 114 -7.54 -2.77 1.43
CA PHE A 114 -6.48 -1.88 0.94
C PHE A 114 -6.35 -1.88 -0.59
N GLN A 115 -7.19 -2.63 -1.30
CA GLN A 115 -7.29 -2.48 -2.74
C GLN A 115 -8.00 -1.17 -3.07
N SER A 116 -7.51 -0.46 -4.08
CA SER A 116 -8.18 0.70 -4.69
C SER A 116 -7.83 0.74 -6.17
N LYS A 117 -8.51 1.55 -6.98
CA LYS A 117 -8.21 1.64 -8.43
C LYS A 117 -6.74 1.96 -8.78
N THR A 118 -5.94 2.38 -7.80
CA THR A 118 -4.50 2.64 -7.93
C THR A 118 -3.64 1.81 -6.96
N SER A 119 -4.21 0.77 -6.35
CA SER A 119 -3.59 -0.16 -5.39
C SER A 119 -4.11 -1.57 -5.68
N SER A 120 -3.35 -2.33 -6.47
CA SER A 120 -3.67 -3.72 -6.82
C SER A 120 -3.50 -4.65 -5.61
N MET A 121 -4.15 -5.82 -5.62
CA MET A 121 -3.89 -6.82 -4.57
C MET A 121 -2.41 -7.20 -4.53
N ALA A 122 -1.76 -7.30 -5.69
CA ALA A 122 -0.34 -7.61 -5.79
C ALA A 122 0.54 -6.54 -5.11
N ASP A 123 0.22 -5.24 -5.28
CA ASP A 123 0.91 -4.17 -4.55
C ASP A 123 0.64 -4.25 -3.04
N VAL A 124 -0.58 -4.58 -2.63
CA VAL A 124 -0.92 -4.79 -1.21
C VAL A 124 -0.17 -5.97 -0.61
N ILE A 125 -0.05 -7.11 -1.31
CA ILE A 125 0.73 -8.28 -0.87
C ILE A 125 2.19 -7.88 -0.61
N ALA A 126 2.80 -7.18 -1.56
CA ALA A 126 4.18 -6.74 -1.43
C ALA A 126 4.36 -5.76 -0.27
N LEU A 127 3.48 -4.76 -0.17
CA LEU A 127 3.51 -3.77 0.90
C LEU A 127 3.33 -4.43 2.29
N SER A 128 2.36 -5.33 2.41
CA SER A 128 2.09 -6.08 3.64
C SER A 128 3.31 -6.87 4.10
N ALA A 129 4.01 -7.57 3.20
CA ALA A 129 5.22 -8.31 3.56
C ALA A 129 6.33 -7.39 4.08
N ILE A 130 6.52 -6.22 3.46
CA ILE A 130 7.49 -5.21 3.91
C ILE A 130 7.16 -4.72 5.32
N LEU A 131 5.88 -4.38 5.55
CA LEU A 131 5.40 -3.89 6.85
C LEU A 131 5.48 -4.98 7.93
N ALA A 132 5.17 -6.23 7.61
CA ALA A 132 5.32 -7.37 8.51
C ALA A 132 6.78 -7.55 8.97
N VAL A 133 7.71 -7.61 8.01
CA VAL A 133 9.15 -7.73 8.30
C VAL A 133 9.62 -6.57 9.17
N LYS A 134 9.22 -5.34 8.82
CA LYS A 134 9.62 -4.16 9.60
C LYS A 134 9.04 -4.15 11.00
N ASN A 135 7.76 -4.49 11.16
CA ASN A 135 7.08 -4.49 12.46
C ASN A 135 7.67 -5.52 13.43
N CYS A 136 8.20 -6.63 12.90
CA CYS A 136 8.90 -7.66 13.67
C CYS A 136 10.39 -7.32 13.92
N GLY A 137 10.84 -6.10 13.65
CA GLY A 137 12.22 -5.66 13.90
C GLY A 137 13.23 -6.05 12.81
N GLY A 138 12.75 -6.43 11.63
CA GLY A 138 13.54 -6.80 10.48
C GLY A 138 14.16 -5.60 9.74
N PRO A 139 14.86 -5.86 8.62
CA PRO A 139 15.45 -4.81 7.80
C PRO A 139 14.39 -3.88 7.18
N SER A 140 14.81 -2.67 6.82
CA SER A 140 13.99 -1.83 5.94
C SER A 140 14.08 -2.36 4.51
N ILE A 141 12.94 -2.61 3.88
CA ILE A 141 12.85 -3.07 2.49
C ILE A 141 12.21 -1.93 1.67
N PRO A 142 12.91 -1.38 0.67
CA PRO A 142 12.33 -0.35 -0.20
C PRO A 142 11.11 -0.86 -0.95
N PHE A 143 10.05 -0.05 -1.02
CA PHE A 143 8.82 -0.40 -1.72
C PHE A 143 8.79 0.21 -3.14
N ARG A 144 8.38 -0.60 -4.12
CA ARG A 144 7.97 -0.16 -5.46
C ARG A 144 6.52 -0.56 -5.67
N ALA A 145 5.77 0.19 -6.44
CA ALA A 145 4.38 -0.13 -6.79
C ALA A 145 4.20 -0.33 -8.30
N GLY A 146 2.97 -0.55 -8.74
CA GLY A 146 2.60 -0.74 -10.14
C GLY A 146 2.45 -2.20 -10.54
N ARG A 147 2.35 -3.12 -9.57
CA ARG A 147 2.01 -4.52 -9.86
C ARG A 147 0.60 -4.60 -10.44
N LEU A 148 0.39 -5.58 -11.31
CA LEU A 148 -0.91 -5.85 -11.91
C LEU A 148 -1.43 -7.18 -11.36
N ASP A 149 -2.72 -7.20 -11.01
CA ASP A 149 -3.38 -8.43 -10.55
C ASP A 149 -3.57 -9.40 -11.72
N ALA A 150 -3.21 -10.66 -11.50
CA ALA A 150 -3.45 -11.77 -12.41
C ALA A 150 -4.96 -12.05 -12.52
N GLU A 151 -5.39 -12.52 -13.69
CA GLU A 151 -6.78 -12.91 -13.94
C GLU A 151 -7.03 -14.42 -13.84
N ALA A 152 -5.97 -15.19 -13.52
CA ALA A 152 -6.02 -16.64 -13.37
C ALA A 152 -4.86 -17.11 -12.48
N ALA A 153 -4.91 -18.37 -12.07
CA ALA A 153 -3.83 -19.02 -11.34
C ALA A 153 -2.55 -19.14 -12.19
N GLY A 154 -1.40 -18.99 -11.55
CA GLY A 154 -0.09 -19.34 -12.05
C GLY A 154 0.19 -20.85 -12.01
N PRO A 155 1.39 -21.29 -12.41
CA PRO A 155 1.78 -22.71 -12.37
C PRO A 155 1.96 -23.24 -10.93
N GLU A 156 1.83 -24.56 -10.75
CA GLU A 156 2.03 -25.24 -9.46
C GLU A 156 3.53 -25.49 -9.19
N THR A 157 4.28 -24.43 -8.87
CA THR A 157 5.76 -24.45 -8.75
C THR A 157 6.29 -24.13 -7.35
N VAL A 158 5.39 -23.91 -6.37
CA VAL A 158 5.79 -23.59 -4.99
C VAL A 158 6.52 -24.79 -4.38
N PRO A 159 7.74 -24.61 -3.83
CA PRO A 159 8.49 -25.70 -3.20
C PRO A 159 7.74 -26.33 -2.02
N GLU A 160 7.70 -27.66 -1.97
CA GLU A 160 7.10 -28.41 -0.86
C GLU A 160 8.17 -29.07 0.02
N PRO A 161 7.92 -29.25 1.33
CA PRO A 161 8.95 -29.70 2.27
C PRO A 161 9.43 -31.14 2.02
N GLN A 162 8.63 -31.98 1.37
CA GLN A 162 8.99 -33.37 1.03
C GLN A 162 9.85 -33.51 -0.24
N GLN A 163 10.00 -32.44 -1.03
CA GLN A 163 10.81 -32.47 -2.25
C GLN A 163 12.31 -32.60 -1.92
N ASP A 164 13.06 -33.18 -2.85
CA ASP A 164 14.50 -33.33 -2.71
C ASP A 164 15.25 -32.00 -2.97
N LEU A 165 16.52 -31.95 -2.55
CA LEU A 165 17.33 -30.74 -2.69
C LEU A 165 17.51 -30.31 -4.16
N ALA A 166 17.57 -31.26 -5.09
CA ALA A 166 17.71 -30.95 -6.51
C ALA A 166 16.46 -30.21 -7.04
N SER A 167 15.28 -30.65 -6.62
CA SER A 167 14.00 -30.01 -6.95
C SER A 167 13.88 -28.63 -6.31
N HIS A 168 14.31 -28.47 -5.05
CA HIS A 168 14.37 -27.15 -4.39
C HIS A 168 15.29 -26.19 -5.15
N ILE A 169 16.51 -26.62 -5.47
CA ILE A 169 17.46 -25.80 -6.25
C ILE A 169 16.86 -25.41 -7.60
N ALA A 170 16.23 -26.35 -8.31
CA ALA A 170 15.62 -26.08 -9.61
C ALA A 170 14.45 -25.08 -9.51
N SER A 171 13.59 -25.18 -8.49
CA SER A 171 12.49 -24.22 -8.28
C SER A 171 13.01 -22.81 -8.00
N PHE A 172 13.97 -22.65 -7.10
CA PHE A 172 14.56 -21.33 -6.83
C PHE A 172 15.34 -20.77 -8.03
N GLN A 173 15.99 -21.62 -8.82
CA GLN A 173 16.63 -21.19 -10.08
C GLN A 173 15.61 -20.66 -11.09
N ASN A 174 14.44 -21.31 -11.22
CA ASN A 174 13.36 -20.82 -12.08
C ASN A 174 12.83 -19.46 -11.61
N GLN A 175 12.85 -19.19 -10.30
CA GLN A 175 12.50 -17.89 -9.73
C GLN A 175 13.62 -16.84 -9.86
N GLY A 176 14.83 -17.22 -10.30
CA GLY A 176 15.98 -16.33 -10.46
C GLY A 176 16.90 -16.23 -9.23
N PHE A 177 16.93 -17.25 -8.37
CA PHE A 177 17.77 -17.32 -7.17
C PHE A 177 18.78 -18.47 -7.25
N ASN A 178 20.01 -18.20 -6.86
CA ASN A 178 21.05 -19.22 -6.71
C ASN A 178 20.96 -19.95 -5.37
N VAL A 179 21.86 -20.92 -5.11
CA VAL A 179 21.81 -21.76 -3.90
C VAL A 179 21.95 -20.96 -2.61
N SER A 180 22.91 -20.03 -2.51
CA SER A 180 23.06 -19.19 -1.31
C SER A 180 21.87 -18.26 -1.10
N GLU A 181 21.23 -17.82 -2.19
CA GLU A 181 20.06 -16.96 -2.14
C GLU A 181 18.79 -17.73 -1.74
N MET A 182 18.65 -18.99 -2.18
CA MET A 182 17.66 -19.93 -1.68
C MET A 182 17.79 -20.13 -0.16
N ILE A 183 19.01 -20.43 0.32
CA ILE A 183 19.28 -20.57 1.77
C ILE A 183 18.86 -19.30 2.52
N THR A 184 19.24 -18.15 1.99
CA THR A 184 18.94 -16.85 2.59
C THR A 184 17.43 -16.60 2.66
N LEU A 185 16.68 -16.75 1.56
CA LEU A 185 15.23 -16.54 1.57
C LEU A 185 14.51 -17.47 2.55
N VAL A 186 14.91 -18.75 2.60
CA VAL A 186 14.33 -19.72 3.55
C VAL A 186 14.64 -19.31 5.00
N ALA A 187 15.88 -18.93 5.31
CA ALA A 187 16.24 -18.46 6.66
C ALA A 187 15.50 -17.16 7.04
N CYS A 188 15.36 -16.22 6.12
CA CYS A 188 14.65 -14.96 6.35
C CYS A 188 13.14 -15.14 6.54
N GLY A 189 12.52 -16.12 5.87
CA GLY A 189 11.11 -16.45 6.08
C GLY A 189 10.90 -17.24 7.38
N HIS A 190 11.76 -18.22 7.65
CA HIS A 190 11.64 -19.13 8.79
C HIS A 190 12.21 -18.58 10.10
N THR A 191 12.66 -17.33 10.16
CA THR A 191 12.86 -16.63 11.46
C THR A 191 11.54 -16.23 12.13
N LEU A 192 10.40 -16.28 11.41
CA LEU A 192 9.09 -15.95 11.95
C LEU A 192 8.15 -17.16 11.90
N GLY A 193 7.38 -17.37 12.97
CA GLY A 193 6.29 -18.34 13.00
C GLY A 193 6.73 -19.81 13.17
N GLY A 194 6.02 -20.72 12.50
CA GLY A 194 6.21 -22.16 12.65
C GLY A 194 5.30 -22.99 11.76
N VAL A 195 5.30 -24.31 11.99
CA VAL A 195 4.48 -25.27 11.26
C VAL A 195 3.32 -25.74 12.14
N HIS A 196 2.13 -25.90 11.56
CA HIS A 196 0.94 -26.39 12.26
C HIS A 196 0.75 -27.90 12.04
N ALA A 197 0.63 -28.69 13.12
CA ALA A 197 0.41 -30.12 13.02
C ALA A 197 -0.93 -30.50 12.39
N VAL A 198 -1.96 -29.65 12.57
CA VAL A 198 -3.29 -29.86 11.96
C VAL A 198 -3.26 -29.83 10.44
N ASP A 199 -2.34 -29.04 9.87
CA ASP A 199 -2.14 -28.88 8.43
C ASP A 199 -1.06 -29.86 7.90
N PHE A 200 -0.03 -30.14 8.71
CA PHE A 200 1.13 -30.94 8.32
C PHE A 200 1.44 -32.09 9.31
N PRO A 201 0.54 -33.09 9.44
CA PRO A 201 0.69 -34.20 10.41
C PRO A 201 1.84 -35.16 10.08
N LEU A 202 2.38 -35.11 8.86
CA LEU A 202 3.57 -35.88 8.45
C LEU A 202 4.88 -35.20 8.83
N THR A 203 4.84 -33.90 9.15
CA THR A 203 5.99 -33.10 9.58
C THR A 203 6.03 -33.02 11.10
N ILE A 204 4.88 -32.70 11.73
CA ILE A 204 4.73 -32.63 13.18
C ILE A 204 3.77 -33.73 13.64
N PRO A 205 4.14 -34.57 14.62
CA PRO A 205 3.24 -35.61 15.10
C PRO A 205 1.98 -35.01 15.76
N PRO A 206 0.81 -35.68 15.65
CA PRO A 206 -0.44 -35.22 16.27
C PRO A 206 -0.38 -34.99 17.79
N SER A 207 0.64 -35.54 18.48
CA SER A 207 0.88 -35.30 19.91
C SER A 207 1.23 -33.85 20.25
N ALA A 208 1.61 -33.02 19.27
CA ALA A 208 1.81 -31.58 19.47
C ALA A 208 0.48 -30.84 19.71
N ILE A 209 -0.65 -31.41 19.28
CA ILE A 209 -1.98 -30.84 19.47
C ILE A 209 -2.42 -31.05 20.92
N THR A 210 -2.61 -29.94 21.64
CA THR A 210 -3.02 -29.94 23.05
C THR A 210 -4.10 -28.88 23.28
N SER A 211 -4.73 -28.86 24.46
CA SER A 211 -5.72 -27.82 24.78
C SER A 211 -5.13 -26.40 24.79
N SER A 212 -3.83 -26.24 25.08
CA SER A 212 -3.11 -24.96 25.04
C SER A 212 -2.41 -24.68 23.70
N ASN A 213 -2.38 -25.66 22.79
CA ASN A 213 -1.82 -25.55 21.44
C ASN A 213 -2.74 -26.31 20.45
N PRO A 214 -3.94 -25.78 20.17
CA PRO A 214 -4.97 -26.51 19.43
C PRO A 214 -4.60 -26.78 17.96
N ASP A 215 -3.72 -25.96 17.38
CA ASP A 215 -3.22 -26.15 16.01
C ASP A 215 -1.92 -26.98 15.98
N GLY A 216 -1.39 -27.37 17.15
CA GLY A 216 -0.17 -28.15 17.29
C GLY A 216 1.05 -27.45 16.68
N VAL A 217 1.15 -26.14 16.87
CA VAL A 217 2.22 -25.30 16.30
C VAL A 217 3.57 -25.68 16.91
N VAL A 218 4.59 -25.86 16.06
CA VAL A 218 6.00 -25.93 16.47
C VAL A 218 6.76 -24.84 15.73
N HIS A 219 7.43 -23.97 16.48
CA HIS A 219 8.13 -22.80 15.96
C HIS A 219 9.43 -23.17 15.26
N PHE A 220 9.84 -22.32 14.32
CA PHE A 220 11.09 -22.51 13.58
C PHE A 220 12.33 -22.20 14.44
N ASP A 221 12.23 -21.23 15.36
CA ASP A 221 13.25 -20.94 16.38
C ASP A 221 12.59 -20.59 17.74
N ASP A 222 13.37 -20.07 18.70
CA ASP A 222 12.89 -19.70 20.05
C ASP A 222 12.37 -18.25 20.14
N SER A 223 12.37 -17.51 19.05
CA SER A 223 12.01 -16.09 18.96
C SER A 223 10.95 -15.86 17.87
N VAL A 224 9.86 -16.62 17.97
CA VAL A 224 8.76 -16.77 16.97
C VAL A 224 8.23 -15.47 16.32
N ASP A 225 8.25 -14.35 17.03
CA ASP A 225 7.74 -13.04 16.60
C ASP A 225 8.83 -11.96 16.57
N SER A 226 10.09 -12.35 16.40
CA SER A 226 11.23 -11.45 16.28
C SER A 226 12.04 -11.79 15.04
N PHE A 227 12.25 -10.81 14.16
CA PHE A 227 13.08 -10.98 12.98
C PHE A 227 14.56 -10.83 13.37
N ASP A 228 15.20 -11.95 13.66
CA ASP A 228 16.58 -12.05 14.13
C ASP A 228 17.30 -13.28 13.54
N ASN A 229 18.53 -13.54 13.96
CA ASN A 229 19.34 -14.62 13.38
C ASN A 229 19.25 -15.94 14.17
N HIS A 230 18.24 -16.12 15.03
CA HIS A 230 18.14 -17.31 15.89
C HIS A 230 17.96 -18.61 15.09
N ILE A 231 17.23 -18.56 13.98
CA ILE A 231 17.18 -19.66 13.00
C ILE A 231 18.57 -20.17 12.60
N ALA A 232 19.56 -19.27 12.48
CA ALA A 232 20.94 -19.61 12.11
C ALA A 232 21.80 -19.99 13.32
N THR A 233 21.71 -19.25 14.43
CA THR A 233 22.53 -19.54 15.62
C THR A 233 22.17 -20.91 16.21
N GLN A 234 20.89 -21.25 16.29
CA GLN A 234 20.44 -22.55 16.77
C GLN A 234 20.78 -23.69 15.82
N TYR A 235 20.73 -23.46 14.50
CA TYR A 235 21.17 -24.43 13.50
C TYR A 235 22.65 -24.77 13.68
N VAL A 236 23.52 -23.75 13.75
CA VAL A 236 24.97 -23.94 13.90
C VAL A 236 25.33 -24.56 15.26
N ALA A 237 24.61 -24.21 16.32
CA ALA A 237 24.80 -24.78 17.66
C ALA A 237 24.25 -26.22 17.81
N GLY A 238 23.43 -26.68 16.86
CA GLY A 238 22.74 -27.98 16.95
C GLY A 238 21.67 -28.02 18.04
N THR A 239 21.09 -26.88 18.40
CA THR A 239 20.07 -26.74 19.47
C THR A 239 18.67 -26.45 18.94
N SER A 240 18.51 -26.26 17.62
CA SER A 240 17.22 -25.90 17.01
C SER A 240 16.15 -26.98 17.19
N THR A 241 14.92 -26.54 17.45
CA THR A 241 13.72 -27.38 17.48
C THR A 241 12.88 -27.27 16.21
N ASN A 242 13.41 -26.62 15.16
CA ASN A 242 12.71 -26.43 13.89
C ASN A 242 12.21 -27.79 13.35
N PRO A 243 10.89 -27.96 13.15
CA PRO A 243 10.33 -29.24 12.70
C PRO A 243 10.77 -29.61 11.27
N LEU A 244 11.20 -28.65 10.46
CA LEU A 244 11.78 -28.86 9.11
C LEU A 244 13.29 -29.13 9.15
N LEU A 245 13.91 -29.11 10.33
CA LEU A 245 15.33 -29.43 10.52
C LEU A 245 15.51 -30.77 11.25
N VAL A 246 14.86 -30.91 12.39
CA VAL A 246 15.02 -32.05 13.32
C VAL A 246 13.76 -32.90 13.45
N GLY A 247 12.80 -32.75 12.52
CA GLY A 247 11.59 -33.54 12.46
C GLY A 247 11.88 -35.05 12.38
N ALA A 248 10.99 -35.86 12.97
CA ALA A 248 11.13 -37.31 12.99
C ALA A 248 11.04 -37.93 11.57
N ASN A 249 10.27 -37.31 10.69
CA ASN A 249 10.19 -37.68 9.28
C ASN A 249 11.24 -36.90 8.49
N THR A 250 12.39 -37.51 8.23
CA THR A 250 13.49 -36.84 7.52
C THR A 250 13.15 -36.42 6.09
N THR A 251 12.12 -37.00 5.48
CA THR A 251 11.64 -36.60 4.14
C THR A 251 11.15 -35.14 4.16
N THR A 252 10.46 -34.72 5.22
CA THR A 252 9.93 -33.36 5.37
C THR A 252 10.95 -32.37 5.96
N ASN A 253 12.18 -32.80 6.27
CA ASN A 253 13.20 -31.92 6.83
C ASN A 253 13.88 -31.07 5.72
N SER A 254 13.11 -30.22 5.05
CA SER A 254 13.60 -29.36 3.95
C SER A 254 14.73 -28.43 4.40
N ASP A 255 14.56 -27.78 5.55
CA ASP A 255 15.52 -26.81 6.08
C ASP A 255 16.87 -27.48 6.36
N ALA A 256 16.87 -28.72 6.85
CA ALA A 256 18.10 -29.50 7.02
C ALA A 256 18.90 -29.63 5.72
N ARG A 257 18.20 -29.89 4.60
CA ARG A 257 18.83 -30.09 3.29
C ARG A 257 19.24 -28.77 2.67
N ILE A 258 18.37 -27.76 2.74
CA ILE A 258 18.60 -26.43 2.17
C ILE A 258 19.76 -25.74 2.89
N PHE A 259 19.73 -25.66 4.22
CA PHE A 259 20.77 -25.00 5.01
C PHE A 259 22.16 -25.63 4.86
N ALA A 260 22.21 -26.92 4.49
CA ALA A 260 23.45 -27.63 4.23
C ALA A 260 23.94 -27.58 2.78
N ALA A 261 23.17 -26.98 1.86
CA ALA A 261 23.40 -27.07 0.42
C ALA A 261 24.72 -26.41 -0.04
N ASP A 262 25.26 -25.46 0.73
CA ASP A 262 26.52 -24.76 0.47
C ASP A 262 27.63 -25.14 1.46
N ALA A 263 27.55 -26.33 2.05
CA ALA A 263 28.41 -26.76 3.15
C ALA A 263 28.32 -25.86 4.40
N ASN A 264 27.10 -25.39 4.69
CA ASN A 264 26.71 -24.56 5.85
C ASN A 264 27.33 -23.15 5.86
N GLN A 265 27.93 -22.68 4.76
CA GLN A 265 28.69 -21.42 4.74
C GLN A 265 27.77 -20.22 5.02
N THR A 266 26.61 -20.17 4.35
CA THR A 266 25.63 -19.08 4.52
C THR A 266 25.09 -19.04 5.95
N MET A 267 24.69 -20.19 6.50
CA MET A 267 24.17 -20.26 7.88
C MET A 267 25.24 -19.96 8.94
N GLN A 268 26.49 -20.35 8.72
CA GLN A 268 27.60 -19.95 9.59
C GLN A 268 27.82 -18.44 9.58
N ALA A 269 27.76 -17.79 8.41
CA ALA A 269 27.87 -16.34 8.30
C ALA A 269 26.72 -15.62 9.03
N PHE A 270 25.48 -16.11 8.89
CA PHE A 270 24.32 -15.55 9.59
C PHE A 270 24.37 -15.73 11.10
N ALA A 271 24.82 -16.89 11.58
CA ALA A 271 24.99 -17.12 13.01
C ALA A 271 26.06 -16.20 13.62
N ALA A 272 27.11 -15.87 12.86
CA ALA A 272 28.22 -15.04 13.33
C ALA A 272 27.91 -13.54 13.37
N ASP A 273 27.03 -13.05 12.49
CA ASP A 273 26.74 -11.61 12.37
C ASP A 273 25.23 -11.35 12.13
N PRO A 274 24.47 -10.91 13.16
CA PRO A 274 23.05 -10.60 13.02
C PRO A 274 22.78 -9.40 12.09
N ASN A 275 23.72 -8.46 11.95
CA ASN A 275 23.56 -7.34 11.02
C ASN A 275 23.73 -7.79 9.58
N TYR A 276 24.68 -8.70 9.33
CA TYR A 276 24.85 -9.32 8.02
C TYR A 276 23.60 -10.12 7.61
N PHE A 277 23.03 -10.93 8.54
CA PHE A 277 21.76 -11.62 8.31
C PHE A 277 20.65 -10.64 7.90
N LYS A 278 20.40 -9.59 8.69
CA LYS A 278 19.38 -8.58 8.37
C LYS A 278 19.64 -7.90 7.02
N ALA A 279 20.89 -7.56 6.71
CA ALA A 279 21.24 -6.92 5.45
C ALA A 279 20.97 -7.83 4.23
N GLN A 280 21.34 -9.11 4.30
CA GLN A 280 21.07 -10.07 3.23
C GLN A 280 19.57 -10.35 3.07
N CYS A 281 18.83 -10.45 4.19
CA CYS A 281 17.37 -10.56 4.14
C CYS A 281 16.73 -9.35 3.47
N GLY A 282 17.17 -8.13 3.78
CA GLY A 282 16.64 -6.92 3.15
C GLY A 282 16.81 -6.96 1.63
N LEU A 283 18.02 -7.31 1.15
CA LEU A 283 18.33 -7.39 -0.27
C LEU A 283 17.50 -8.46 -1.01
N LEU A 284 17.38 -9.66 -0.46
CA LEU A 284 16.70 -10.74 -1.17
C LEU A 284 15.19 -10.70 -1.04
N LEU A 285 14.65 -10.25 0.09
CA LEU A 285 13.21 -10.01 0.20
C LEU A 285 12.80 -8.87 -0.74
N GLU A 286 13.59 -7.79 -0.87
CA GLU A 286 13.34 -6.77 -1.88
C GLU A 286 13.29 -7.38 -3.29
N ARG A 287 14.28 -8.20 -3.65
CA ARG A 287 14.35 -8.81 -4.98
C ARG A 287 13.19 -9.76 -5.23
N MET A 288 12.83 -10.59 -4.25
CA MET A 288 11.66 -11.49 -4.31
C MET A 288 10.37 -10.72 -4.51
N LEU A 289 10.14 -9.67 -3.73
CA LEU A 289 8.91 -8.87 -3.80
C LEU A 289 8.82 -8.07 -5.11
N ASN A 290 9.94 -7.79 -5.77
CA ASN A 290 10.00 -7.13 -7.06
C ASN A 290 10.05 -8.11 -8.26
N THR A 291 10.01 -9.42 -8.01
CA THR A 291 9.80 -10.42 -9.06
C THR A 291 8.35 -10.34 -9.54
N VAL A 292 8.15 -9.84 -10.76
CA VAL A 292 6.84 -9.62 -11.38
C VAL A 292 6.85 -10.11 -12.83
N PRO A 293 5.69 -10.29 -13.49
CA PRO A 293 5.67 -10.66 -14.90
C PRO A 293 6.47 -9.65 -15.74
N SER A 294 7.21 -10.13 -16.73
CA SER A 294 8.12 -9.33 -17.57
C SER A 294 7.45 -8.18 -18.33
N SER A 295 6.13 -8.23 -18.51
CA SER A 295 5.33 -7.15 -19.09
C SER A 295 5.00 -6.02 -18.12
N VAL A 296 5.23 -6.20 -16.82
CA VAL A 296 4.96 -5.23 -15.76
C VAL A 296 6.19 -4.37 -15.52
N GLN A 297 6.00 -3.06 -15.50
CA GLN A 297 7.04 -2.11 -15.11
C GLN A 297 6.67 -1.51 -13.75
N LEU A 298 7.50 -1.82 -12.75
CA LEU A 298 7.38 -1.22 -11.42
C LEU A 298 7.84 0.24 -11.44
N SER A 299 7.28 1.02 -10.50
CA SER A 299 7.73 2.38 -10.22
C SER A 299 9.18 2.41 -9.74
N ASP A 300 9.77 3.61 -9.70
CA ASP A 300 10.90 3.88 -8.80
C ASP A 300 10.50 3.63 -7.34
N PHE A 301 11.48 3.58 -6.44
CA PHE A 301 11.18 3.42 -5.02
C PHE A 301 10.26 4.55 -4.54
N ILE A 302 9.22 4.17 -3.82
CA ILE A 302 8.30 5.10 -3.20
C ILE A 302 8.98 5.63 -1.94
N GLU A 303 9.58 6.80 -2.10
CA GLU A 303 10.12 7.57 -0.97
C GLU A 303 9.01 8.45 -0.40
N PRO A 304 8.76 8.38 0.92
CA PRO A 304 7.75 9.22 1.54
C PRO A 304 8.01 10.70 1.33
N LEU A 305 7.01 11.42 0.81
CA LEU A 305 7.13 12.85 0.61
C LEU A 305 7.23 13.56 1.96
N PRO A 306 8.21 14.49 2.14
CA PRO A 306 8.31 15.30 3.35
C PRO A 306 7.05 16.12 3.60
N ILE A 307 6.43 16.63 2.53
CA ILE A 307 5.14 17.33 2.55
C ILE A 307 4.21 16.65 1.57
N LYS A 308 3.06 16.19 2.06
CA LYS A 308 2.03 15.58 1.23
C LYS A 308 0.65 16.10 1.59
N PRO A 309 -0.14 16.59 0.63
CA PRO A 309 -1.54 16.88 0.87
C PRO A 309 -2.34 15.61 1.13
N PHE A 310 -3.23 15.66 2.11
CA PHE A 310 -4.00 14.51 2.59
C PHE A 310 -5.47 14.87 2.73
N GLU A 311 -6.34 14.09 2.08
CA GLU A 311 -7.80 14.30 2.04
C GLU A 311 -8.20 15.75 1.72
N LEU A 312 -7.51 16.36 0.75
CA LEU A 312 -7.80 17.71 0.28
C LEU A 312 -9.23 17.83 -0.26
N THR A 313 -9.91 18.90 0.13
CA THR A 313 -11.23 19.24 -0.40
C THR A 313 -11.29 20.70 -0.81
N LEU A 314 -12.04 20.97 -1.87
CA LEU A 314 -12.41 22.32 -2.29
C LEU A 314 -13.90 22.34 -2.60
N THR A 315 -14.68 22.97 -1.72
CA THR A 315 -16.15 22.94 -1.79
C THR A 315 -16.72 24.35 -1.83
N LEU A 316 -17.95 24.48 -2.32
CA LEU A 316 -18.69 25.74 -2.24
C LEU A 316 -19.48 25.72 -0.93
N GLY A 317 -19.27 26.72 -0.07
CA GLY A 317 -20.05 26.86 1.16
C GLY A 317 -21.53 27.11 0.86
N GLY A 318 -22.39 26.79 1.83
CA GLY A 318 -23.83 27.10 1.76
C GLY A 318 -24.13 28.60 1.84
N ASP A 319 -23.16 29.40 2.27
CA ASP A 319 -23.29 30.82 2.51
C ASP A 319 -23.02 31.60 1.21
N SER A 320 -23.78 32.66 0.98
CA SER A 320 -23.74 33.51 -0.23
C SER A 320 -22.46 34.36 -0.38
N ASP A 321 -21.41 34.04 0.35
CA ASP A 321 -20.26 34.92 0.61
C ASP A 321 -19.24 34.94 -0.54
N GLY A 322 -19.47 34.17 -1.61
CA GLY A 322 -18.61 34.15 -2.77
C GLY A 322 -17.22 33.57 -2.48
N ARG A 323 -17.12 32.60 -1.55
CA ARG A 323 -15.87 31.93 -1.21
C ARG A 323 -15.97 30.41 -1.36
N LEU A 324 -14.86 29.80 -1.78
CA LEU A 324 -14.66 28.36 -1.71
C LEU A 324 -13.97 28.02 -0.39
N SER A 325 -14.40 26.94 0.26
CA SER A 325 -13.73 26.39 1.43
C SER A 325 -12.72 25.34 0.97
N MET A 326 -11.44 25.60 1.24
CA MET A 326 -10.36 24.64 1.09
C MET A 326 -10.08 24.01 2.46
N GLY A 327 -10.25 22.69 2.52
CA GLY A 327 -10.04 21.89 3.72
C GLY A 327 -9.16 20.67 3.47
N GLY A 328 -9.06 19.80 4.47
CA GLY A 328 -8.16 18.65 4.48
C GLY A 328 -6.90 18.94 5.29
N TYR A 329 -5.82 18.22 5.00
CA TYR A 329 -4.62 18.25 5.81
C TYR A 329 -3.35 18.33 4.97
N ILE A 330 -2.28 18.83 5.58
CA ILE A 330 -0.90 18.61 5.14
C ILE A 330 -0.26 17.61 6.08
N ARG A 331 0.23 16.50 5.54
CA ARG A 331 1.07 15.55 6.24
C ARG A 331 2.53 15.99 6.11
N VAL A 332 3.21 16.11 7.25
CA VAL A 332 4.66 16.33 7.36
C VAL A 332 5.33 15.04 7.81
N PHE A 333 6.28 14.54 7.04
CA PHE A 333 7.06 13.34 7.34
C PHE A 333 8.55 13.67 7.50
N GLY A 334 9.25 12.96 8.39
CA GLY A 334 10.70 13.07 8.49
C GLY A 334 11.38 11.94 9.25
N THR A 335 12.62 11.66 8.89
CA THR A 335 13.45 10.62 9.54
C THR A 335 14.60 11.18 10.37
N SER A 336 14.81 12.50 10.34
CA SER A 336 15.86 13.19 11.07
C SER A 336 15.61 13.21 12.57
N ASP A 337 16.66 13.39 13.38
CA ASP A 337 16.50 13.51 14.83
C ASP A 337 15.64 14.72 15.20
N ALA A 338 15.76 15.82 14.46
CA ALA A 338 14.90 16.99 14.60
C ALA A 338 13.42 16.65 14.36
N ALA A 339 13.12 15.84 13.35
CA ALA A 339 11.77 15.40 13.07
C ALA A 339 11.19 14.52 14.20
N LYS A 340 12.01 13.62 14.76
CA LYS A 340 11.60 12.69 15.83
C LYS A 340 11.28 13.38 17.16
N VAL A 341 11.90 14.53 17.44
CA VAL A 341 11.68 15.30 18.67
C VAL A 341 10.80 16.54 18.47
N ALA A 342 10.32 16.77 17.25
CA ALA A 342 9.49 17.91 16.93
C ALA A 342 8.18 17.89 17.74
N VAL A 343 7.75 19.05 18.21
CA VAL A 343 6.46 19.23 18.87
C VAL A 343 5.51 19.88 17.86
N PRO A 344 4.47 19.18 17.36
CA PRO A 344 3.65 19.69 16.26
C PRO A 344 3.03 21.06 16.50
N SER A 345 2.59 21.35 17.73
CA SER A 345 2.04 22.66 18.10
C SER A 345 3.04 23.82 18.08
N GLN A 346 4.35 23.52 17.98
CA GLN A 346 5.43 24.49 17.86
C GLN A 346 5.99 24.61 16.44
N MET A 347 5.57 23.75 15.52
CA MET A 347 6.02 23.79 14.12
C MET A 347 5.28 24.91 13.38
N PRO A 348 6.00 25.96 12.89
CA PRO A 348 5.38 26.93 11.99
C PRO A 348 5.11 26.26 10.64
N ILE A 349 3.89 26.38 10.14
CA ILE A 349 3.51 25.89 8.81
C ILE A 349 2.52 26.85 8.16
N THR A 350 2.84 27.26 6.94
CA THR A 350 2.02 28.16 6.12
C THR A 350 1.79 27.57 4.75
N LEU A 351 0.57 27.71 4.25
CA LEU A 351 0.20 27.39 2.88
C LEU A 351 -0.09 28.69 2.15
N SER A 352 0.57 28.89 1.01
CA SER A 352 0.28 30.01 0.10
C SER A 352 -0.10 29.51 -1.28
N TRP A 353 -0.97 30.22 -2.00
CA TRP A 353 -1.53 29.75 -3.26
C TRP A 353 -1.51 30.79 -4.38
N LYS A 354 -1.65 30.28 -5.60
CA LYS A 354 -1.82 31.07 -6.82
C LYS A 354 -3.28 31.03 -7.26
N ASP A 355 -3.77 32.15 -7.80
CA ASP A 355 -5.08 32.19 -8.45
C ASP A 355 -5.13 31.27 -9.68
N MET A 356 -6.30 31.11 -10.29
CA MET A 356 -6.51 30.26 -11.47
C MET A 356 -5.67 30.68 -12.71
N ASN A 357 -5.14 31.90 -12.73
CA ASN A 357 -4.29 32.43 -13.79
C ASN A 357 -2.78 32.31 -13.44
N GLY A 358 -2.46 31.75 -12.27
CA GLY A 358 -1.09 31.55 -11.80
C GLY A 358 -0.50 32.77 -11.06
N ASN A 359 -1.28 33.79 -10.73
CA ASN A 359 -0.80 34.96 -10.00
C ASN A 359 -0.77 34.68 -8.50
N ALA A 360 0.34 35.04 -7.86
CA ALA A 360 0.45 35.06 -6.41
C ALA A 360 -0.01 36.42 -5.84
N ASN A 361 -0.47 36.43 -4.59
CA ASN A 361 -0.81 37.63 -3.84
C ASN A 361 -0.37 37.45 -2.39
N THR A 362 0.07 38.52 -1.72
CA THR A 362 0.50 38.47 -0.31
C THR A 362 -0.63 38.10 0.66
N THR A 363 -1.88 38.22 0.24
CA THR A 363 -3.07 37.80 1.00
C THR A 363 -3.48 36.34 0.76
N TYR A 364 -2.88 35.66 -0.24
CA TYR A 364 -3.16 34.28 -0.57
C TYR A 364 -2.30 33.33 0.27
N ILE A 365 -2.52 33.39 1.58
CA ILE A 365 -1.78 32.62 2.57
C ILE A 365 -2.66 32.29 3.78
N THR A 366 -2.42 31.14 4.40
CA THR A 366 -3.02 30.75 5.68
C THR A 366 -2.01 29.99 6.55
N ASN A 367 -2.14 30.11 7.86
CA ASN A 367 -1.39 29.29 8.82
C ASN A 367 -2.17 27.98 9.06
N LEU A 368 -1.45 26.87 9.19
CA LEU A 368 -2.08 25.59 9.47
C LEU A 368 -1.91 25.24 10.95
N ALA A 369 -2.91 24.56 11.52
CA ALA A 369 -2.90 24.15 12.91
C ALA A 369 -2.57 22.67 13.02
N ALA A 370 -1.73 22.28 13.98
CA ALA A 370 -1.45 20.87 14.24
C ALA A 370 -2.73 20.14 14.66
N VAL A 371 -2.95 18.96 14.09
CA VAL A 371 -4.01 18.05 14.51
C VAL A 371 -3.67 17.51 15.91
N SER A 372 -4.67 17.46 16.80
CA SER A 372 -4.48 17.05 18.20
C SER A 372 -4.26 15.54 18.37
N GLN A 373 -4.70 14.75 17.40
CA GLN A 373 -4.53 13.30 17.39
C GLN A 373 -3.10 12.92 17.03
N THR A 374 -2.61 11.85 17.64
CA THR A 374 -1.27 11.32 17.37
C THR A 374 -1.27 10.43 16.13
N SER A 375 -0.13 10.40 15.44
CA SER A 375 0.16 9.48 14.34
C SER A 375 1.58 8.94 14.53
N SER A 376 1.83 7.72 14.08
CA SER A 376 3.16 7.09 14.14
C SER A 376 3.57 6.50 12.79
N SER A 377 4.87 6.24 12.64
CA SER A 377 5.45 5.64 11.45
C SER A 377 6.53 4.64 11.87
N LEU A 378 6.63 3.51 11.16
CA LEU A 378 7.72 2.54 11.32
C LEU A 378 9.09 3.09 10.85
N TRP A 379 9.09 4.22 10.14
CA TRP A 379 10.29 4.76 9.46
C TRP A 379 10.82 6.06 10.07
N GLY A 380 9.98 6.81 10.78
CA GLY A 380 10.30 8.16 11.24
C GLY A 380 9.17 8.80 12.05
N SER A 381 9.00 10.12 11.93
CA SER A 381 7.87 10.86 12.48
C SER A 381 6.91 11.30 11.39
N VAL A 382 5.64 11.37 11.76
CA VAL A 382 4.56 11.85 10.90
C VAL A 382 3.61 12.73 11.69
N HIS A 383 3.27 13.88 11.14
CA HIS A 383 2.40 14.88 11.75
C HIS A 383 1.42 15.42 10.73
N PHE A 384 0.22 15.79 11.18
CA PHE A 384 -0.82 16.34 10.31
C PHE A 384 -1.18 17.75 10.75
N PHE A 385 -1.43 18.61 9.77
CA PHE A 385 -1.81 20.00 9.98
C PHE A 385 -3.05 20.33 9.18
N GLU A 386 -4.09 20.82 9.87
CA GLU A 386 -5.39 21.12 9.29
C GLU A 386 -5.33 22.38 8.43
N ILE A 387 -5.93 22.27 7.24
CA ILE A 387 -6.12 23.37 6.32
C ILE A 387 -7.50 23.98 6.59
N ASN A 388 -7.52 25.28 6.86
CA ASN A 388 -8.74 26.07 6.87
C ASN A 388 -8.46 27.35 6.07
N ALA A 389 -8.74 27.29 4.77
CA ALA A 389 -8.54 28.43 3.87
C ALA A 389 -9.83 28.78 3.13
N ALA A 390 -10.08 30.07 2.98
CA ALA A 390 -11.22 30.57 2.23
C ALA A 390 -10.72 31.24 0.93
N ILE A 391 -11.00 30.64 -0.21
CA ILE A 391 -10.55 31.12 -1.52
C ILE A 391 -11.63 32.01 -2.13
N ASP A 392 -11.26 33.20 -2.61
CA ASP A 392 -12.20 34.07 -3.34
C ASP A 392 -12.59 33.40 -4.66
N ILE A 393 -13.89 33.18 -4.85
CA ILE A 393 -14.42 32.42 -5.98
C ILE A 393 -14.10 33.04 -7.34
N ARG A 394 -13.94 34.38 -7.39
CA ARG A 394 -13.66 35.13 -8.62
C ARG A 394 -12.29 34.76 -9.16
N PHE A 395 -11.31 34.66 -8.28
CA PHE A 395 -9.92 34.39 -8.62
C PHE A 395 -9.59 32.89 -8.60
N GLY A 396 -10.29 32.09 -7.78
CA GLY A 396 -10.06 30.65 -7.72
C GLY A 396 -8.65 30.28 -7.27
N ILE A 397 -8.24 29.05 -7.59
CA ILE A 397 -6.92 28.50 -7.26
C ILE A 397 -6.42 27.62 -8.41
N SER A 398 -5.10 27.60 -8.64
CA SER A 398 -4.42 26.69 -9.58
C SER A 398 -3.38 25.79 -8.92
N SER A 399 -2.71 26.29 -7.88
CA SER A 399 -1.70 25.54 -7.13
C SER A 399 -1.44 26.19 -5.77
N PHE A 400 -0.80 25.46 -4.87
CA PHE A 400 -0.26 25.99 -3.62
C PHE A 400 1.15 25.47 -3.33
N VAL A 401 1.81 26.09 -2.35
CA VAL A 401 3.11 25.70 -1.80
C VAL A 401 3.04 25.74 -0.28
N VAL A 402 3.96 25.05 0.38
CA VAL A 402 4.01 24.95 1.84
C VAL A 402 5.38 25.35 2.35
N ASP A 403 5.42 26.33 3.24
CA ASP A 403 6.61 26.68 4.01
C ASP A 403 6.46 26.17 5.44
N TRP A 404 7.48 25.49 5.97
CA TRP A 404 7.37 24.82 7.26
C TRP A 404 8.73 24.66 7.97
N ALA A 405 8.71 24.42 9.29
CA ALA A 405 9.91 24.05 10.05
C ALA A 405 9.58 23.12 11.23
N TYR A 406 10.55 22.31 11.68
CA TYR A 406 10.37 21.43 12.86
C TYR A 406 10.32 22.17 14.20
N GLY A 407 10.56 23.49 14.22
CA GLY A 407 10.44 24.34 15.40
C GLY A 407 10.51 25.83 15.03
N GLN A 408 10.15 26.70 15.96
CA GLN A 408 10.06 28.16 15.72
C GLN A 408 11.40 28.82 15.34
N ASP A 409 12.50 28.33 15.90
CA ASP A 409 13.84 28.87 15.66
C ASP A 409 14.57 28.17 14.50
N ALA A 410 13.93 27.20 13.85
CA ALA A 410 14.51 26.46 12.74
C ALA A 410 14.34 27.21 11.42
N ASN A 411 15.28 27.01 10.49
CA ASN A 411 15.17 27.58 9.15
C ASN A 411 13.95 27.00 8.43
N PRO A 412 13.06 27.85 7.86
CA PRO A 412 11.95 27.39 7.06
C PRO A 412 12.41 26.61 5.83
N THR A 413 11.71 25.52 5.55
CA THR A 413 11.84 24.73 4.33
C THR A 413 10.70 25.08 3.39
N HIS A 414 11.04 25.44 2.15
CA HIS A 414 10.07 25.67 1.09
C HIS A 414 9.76 24.36 0.37
N SER A 415 8.49 23.97 0.30
CA SER A 415 8.02 22.78 -0.39
C SER A 415 7.07 23.17 -1.51
N ASP A 416 7.52 22.95 -2.74
CA ASP A 416 6.84 23.34 -3.98
C ASP A 416 6.65 22.15 -4.92
N ASN A 417 6.57 20.93 -4.38
CA ASN A 417 6.21 19.75 -5.15
C ASN A 417 7.12 19.52 -6.38
N GLY A 418 8.44 19.62 -6.18
CA GLY A 418 9.43 19.48 -7.24
C GLY A 418 9.52 20.69 -8.19
N GLY A 419 9.26 21.90 -7.69
CA GLY A 419 9.31 23.14 -8.47
C GLY A 419 8.01 23.53 -9.19
N GLN A 420 6.97 22.69 -9.13
CA GLN A 420 5.73 22.88 -9.91
C GLN A 420 4.57 23.49 -9.11
N GLY A 421 4.67 23.46 -7.78
CA GLY A 421 3.55 23.67 -6.86
C GLY A 421 2.65 22.43 -6.75
N PHE A 422 1.96 22.29 -5.63
CA PHE A 422 0.92 21.28 -5.45
C PHE A 422 -0.31 21.70 -6.26
N PRO A 423 -0.73 20.93 -7.29
CA PRO A 423 -1.83 21.35 -8.15
C PRO A 423 -3.17 21.25 -7.43
N LEU A 424 -3.98 22.31 -7.51
CA LEU A 424 -5.35 22.33 -7.01
C LEU A 424 -6.17 23.30 -7.86
N GLN A 425 -7.22 22.80 -8.50
CA GLN A 425 -8.01 23.57 -9.47
C GLN A 425 -9.40 23.92 -8.92
N SER A 426 -9.96 25.04 -9.36
CA SER A 426 -11.34 25.46 -9.05
C SER A 426 -12.30 25.44 -10.26
N ALA A 427 -11.92 24.83 -11.38
CA ALA A 427 -12.79 24.67 -12.55
C ALA A 427 -13.92 23.65 -12.33
N VAL A 428 -13.62 22.55 -11.64
CA VAL A 428 -14.54 21.45 -11.33
C VAL A 428 -14.42 21.14 -9.85
N LEU A 429 -15.55 21.13 -9.14
CA LEU A 429 -15.61 20.88 -7.69
C LEU A 429 -16.55 19.72 -7.40
N PHE A 430 -16.14 18.78 -6.56
CA PHE A 430 -17.05 17.81 -5.96
C PHE A 430 -17.85 18.49 -4.83
N GLN A 431 -19.15 18.19 -4.72
CA GLN A 431 -20.00 18.68 -3.63
C GLN A 431 -20.52 17.53 -2.77
N PRO A 432 -19.83 17.18 -1.66
CA PRO A 432 -20.26 16.11 -0.77
C PRO A 432 -21.66 16.33 -0.21
N ASN A 433 -21.96 17.55 0.28
CA ASN A 433 -23.22 17.87 0.97
C ASN A 433 -24.48 17.78 0.10
N GLY A 434 -24.33 17.82 -1.22
CA GLY A 434 -25.44 17.64 -2.16
C GLY A 434 -25.45 16.28 -2.85
N SER A 435 -24.39 15.49 -2.66
CA SER A 435 -24.31 14.12 -3.17
C SER A 435 -24.94 13.15 -2.18
N CYS A 436 -25.50 12.05 -2.67
CA CYS A 436 -26.19 11.09 -1.82
C CYS A 436 -26.23 9.67 -2.40
N THR A 437 -26.48 8.68 -1.56
CA THR A 437 -26.75 7.30 -1.96
C THR A 437 -28.18 6.92 -1.57
N LYS A 438 -28.93 6.35 -2.51
CA LYS A 438 -30.28 5.83 -2.22
C LYS A 438 -30.15 4.54 -1.44
N THR A 439 -30.99 4.32 -0.44
CA THR A 439 -31.09 3.02 0.23
C THR A 439 -32.26 2.24 -0.35
N ILE A 440 -32.04 0.99 -0.75
CA ILE A 440 -33.07 0.08 -1.28
C ILE A 440 -33.10 -1.14 -0.36
N PHE A 441 -34.22 -1.37 0.34
CA PHE A 441 -34.38 -2.48 1.30
C PHE A 441 -33.33 -2.56 2.42
N GLY A 442 -32.84 -1.40 2.89
CA GLY A 442 -31.79 -1.35 3.92
C GLY A 442 -30.37 -1.37 3.35
N GLU A 443 -30.23 -1.62 2.05
CA GLU A 443 -28.95 -1.74 1.37
C GLU A 443 -28.60 -0.50 0.53
N PRO A 444 -27.34 -0.03 0.50
CA PRO A 444 -26.93 1.04 -0.40
C PRO A 444 -27.18 0.67 -1.87
N GLY A 445 -28.02 1.46 -2.54
CA GLY A 445 -28.33 1.40 -3.97
C GLY A 445 -27.57 2.45 -4.76
N ASN A 446 -28.20 3.02 -5.79
CA ASN A 446 -27.53 3.98 -6.68
C ASN A 446 -27.05 5.24 -5.94
N THR A 447 -25.83 5.65 -6.28
CA THR A 447 -25.21 6.89 -5.80
C THR A 447 -25.44 8.01 -6.81
N THR A 448 -25.70 9.20 -6.30
CA THR A 448 -25.80 10.45 -7.05
C THR A 448 -24.69 11.38 -6.63
N ALA A 449 -23.76 11.68 -7.52
CA ALA A 449 -22.72 12.68 -7.31
C ALA A 449 -23.15 14.02 -7.89
N LEU A 450 -22.88 15.09 -7.14
CA LEU A 450 -23.00 16.47 -7.59
C LEU A 450 -21.62 17.08 -7.78
N ALA A 451 -21.48 17.78 -8.90
CA ALA A 451 -20.32 18.60 -9.20
C ALA A 451 -20.74 20.04 -9.54
N LEU A 452 -19.86 20.98 -9.25
CA LEU A 452 -19.96 22.35 -9.75
C LEU A 452 -18.90 22.55 -10.83
N ILE A 453 -19.30 23.09 -11.97
CA ILE A 453 -18.39 23.38 -13.07
C ILE A 453 -18.45 24.89 -13.38
N ARG A 454 -17.29 25.54 -13.43
CA ARG A 454 -17.20 26.98 -13.70
C ARG A 454 -17.71 27.32 -15.10
N THR A 455 -18.51 28.38 -15.18
CA THR A 455 -19.16 28.81 -16.43
C THR A 455 -18.34 29.85 -17.20
N ASP A 456 -17.44 30.56 -16.52
CA ASP A 456 -16.60 31.63 -17.07
C ASP A 456 -15.33 31.11 -17.79
N LEU A 457 -15.04 29.81 -17.69
CA LEU A 457 -13.90 29.16 -18.34
C LEU A 457 -14.17 28.71 -19.79
N GLY A 458 -15.38 28.90 -20.29
CA GLY A 458 -15.81 28.49 -21.62
C GLY A 458 -16.85 27.36 -21.59
N PRO A 459 -17.27 26.87 -22.77
CA PRO A 459 -18.31 25.85 -22.85
C PRO A 459 -17.85 24.52 -22.25
N VAL A 460 -18.76 23.84 -21.56
CA VAL A 460 -18.58 22.45 -21.12
C VAL A 460 -18.94 21.52 -22.27
N SER A 461 -17.96 20.79 -22.78
CA SER A 461 -18.16 19.85 -23.90
C SER A 461 -18.49 18.43 -23.43
N THR A 462 -17.95 18.03 -22.28
CA THR A 462 -18.25 16.74 -21.64
C THR A 462 -18.07 16.90 -20.13
N ALA A 463 -18.92 16.21 -19.35
CA ALA A 463 -18.72 16.01 -17.93
C ALA A 463 -19.15 14.57 -17.59
N TYR A 464 -18.36 13.84 -16.82
CA TYR A 464 -18.66 12.45 -16.47
C TYR A 464 -18.08 12.09 -15.09
N VAL A 465 -18.60 11.00 -14.54
CA VAL A 465 -18.07 10.30 -13.37
C VAL A 465 -17.47 8.98 -13.82
N ASP A 466 -16.23 8.71 -13.43
CA ASP A 466 -15.63 7.37 -13.50
C ASP A 466 -15.70 6.75 -12.09
N TYR A 467 -16.59 5.80 -11.90
CA TYR A 467 -16.83 5.12 -10.62
C TYR A 467 -16.21 3.72 -10.64
N THR A 468 -15.35 3.42 -9.66
CA THR A 468 -14.71 2.11 -9.53
C THR A 468 -15.37 1.31 -8.44
N TYR A 469 -15.79 0.08 -8.75
CA TYR A 469 -16.35 -0.88 -7.80
C TYR A 469 -15.72 -2.25 -8.00
N ASN A 470 -15.97 -3.13 -7.03
CA ASN A 470 -15.40 -4.46 -6.96
C ASN A 470 -16.37 -5.52 -7.50
N ILE A 471 -15.82 -6.53 -8.17
CA ILE A 471 -16.54 -7.71 -8.60
C ILE A 471 -15.83 -8.96 -8.10
N ASN A 472 -16.61 -9.95 -7.66
CA ASN A 472 -16.08 -11.27 -7.33
C ASN A 472 -15.55 -11.94 -8.59
N GLN A 473 -14.40 -12.61 -8.45
CA GLN A 473 -13.81 -13.40 -9.52
C GLN A 473 -14.08 -14.87 -9.28
N VAL A 474 -14.49 -15.59 -10.33
CA VAL A 474 -14.73 -17.04 -10.20
C VAL A 474 -13.41 -17.74 -9.89
N GLY A 475 -13.36 -18.43 -8.75
CA GLY A 475 -12.19 -19.19 -8.34
C GLY A 475 -11.11 -18.38 -7.62
N SER A 476 -11.29 -17.07 -7.42
CA SER A 476 -10.38 -16.26 -6.60
C SER A 476 -11.01 -15.87 -5.27
N ILE A 477 -10.17 -15.69 -4.25
CA ILE A 477 -10.56 -15.01 -3.01
C ILE A 477 -10.53 -13.49 -3.19
N SER A 478 -9.68 -12.97 -4.06
CA SER A 478 -9.54 -11.53 -4.28
C SER A 478 -10.56 -10.99 -5.28
N VAL A 479 -11.04 -9.78 -5.03
CA VAL A 479 -11.92 -9.05 -5.96
C VAL A 479 -11.15 -8.41 -7.10
N LYS A 480 -11.84 -8.22 -8.23
CA LYS A 480 -11.37 -7.41 -9.37
C LYS A 480 -12.05 -6.05 -9.34
N GLN A 481 -11.26 -5.00 -9.58
CA GLN A 481 -11.77 -3.65 -9.72
C GLN A 481 -12.21 -3.35 -11.15
N VAL A 482 -13.37 -2.72 -11.27
CA VAL A 482 -13.96 -2.31 -12.54
C VAL A 482 -14.36 -0.85 -12.46
N THR A 483 -13.84 -0.04 -13.37
CA THR A 483 -14.24 1.36 -13.52
C THR A 483 -15.31 1.47 -14.60
N THR A 484 -16.41 2.14 -14.26
CA THR A 484 -17.50 2.45 -15.20
C THR A 484 -17.69 3.95 -15.32
N ARG A 485 -17.98 4.39 -16.55
CA ARG A 485 -18.22 5.81 -16.85
C ARG A 485 -19.70 6.12 -16.93
N THR A 486 -20.11 7.19 -16.26
CA THR A 486 -21.46 7.75 -16.34
C THR A 486 -21.41 9.23 -16.68
N GLU A 487 -22.07 9.63 -17.76
CA GLU A 487 -22.21 11.03 -18.17
C GLU A 487 -22.94 11.87 -17.09
N MET A 488 -22.39 13.03 -16.77
CA MET A 488 -23.04 14.03 -15.92
C MET A 488 -23.88 14.97 -16.75
N ARG A 489 -25.07 15.31 -16.24
CA ARG A 489 -25.99 16.26 -16.88
C ARG A 489 -26.06 17.55 -16.08
N ARG A 490 -26.09 18.67 -16.79
CA ARG A 490 -26.36 19.97 -16.18
C ARG A 490 -27.77 19.98 -15.59
N VAL A 491 -27.89 20.31 -14.31
CA VAL A 491 -29.19 20.41 -13.60
C VAL A 491 -29.64 21.85 -13.39
N GLY A 492 -28.74 22.84 -13.49
CA GLY A 492 -29.08 24.25 -13.33
C GLY A 492 -27.89 25.10 -12.91
N GLY A 493 -28.15 26.37 -12.59
CA GLY A 493 -27.16 27.22 -11.91
C GLY A 493 -26.96 26.78 -10.46
N SER A 494 -25.80 27.08 -9.89
CA SER A 494 -25.53 26.88 -8.46
C SER A 494 -25.98 28.09 -7.62
N THR A 495 -25.69 28.07 -6.31
CA THR A 495 -25.84 29.26 -5.44
C THR A 495 -24.85 30.38 -5.79
N SER A 496 -23.79 30.06 -6.54
CA SER A 496 -22.83 31.02 -7.08
C SER A 496 -23.11 31.30 -8.56
N PRO A 497 -23.02 32.58 -9.01
CA PRO A 497 -23.16 32.90 -10.43
C PRO A 497 -22.01 32.37 -11.30
N TRP A 498 -20.91 31.91 -10.68
CA TRP A 498 -19.73 31.40 -11.37
C TRP A 498 -19.80 29.92 -11.73
N TYR A 499 -20.77 29.17 -11.19
CA TYR A 499 -20.86 27.73 -11.40
C TYR A 499 -22.25 27.28 -11.81
N ASP A 500 -22.25 26.29 -12.69
CA ASP A 500 -23.39 25.44 -12.96
C ASP A 500 -23.26 24.12 -12.21
N THR A 501 -24.40 23.59 -11.77
CA THR A 501 -24.49 22.30 -11.10
C THR A 501 -24.70 21.19 -12.12
N TYR A 502 -23.93 20.10 -11.97
CA TYR A 502 -24.01 18.89 -12.75
C TYR A 502 -24.28 17.70 -11.84
N SER A 503 -25.02 16.70 -12.32
CA SER A 503 -25.27 15.47 -11.59
C SER A 503 -25.13 14.24 -12.46
N ALA A 504 -24.69 13.14 -11.84
CA ALA A 504 -24.81 11.80 -12.40
C ALA A 504 -25.30 10.85 -11.31
N THR A 505 -26.18 9.93 -11.69
CA THR A 505 -26.57 8.79 -10.85
C THR A 505 -26.00 7.53 -11.48
N PHE A 506 -25.21 6.79 -10.71
CA PHE A 506 -24.52 5.58 -11.16
C PHE A 506 -24.79 4.41 -10.20
N TYR A 507 -24.58 3.21 -10.73
CA TYR A 507 -24.76 1.97 -9.97
C TYR A 507 -23.53 1.73 -9.09
N LYS A 508 -23.78 1.36 -7.82
CA LYS A 508 -22.74 1.10 -6.80
C LYS A 508 -22.02 -0.26 -7.00
N GLY A 509 -22.44 -1.07 -7.97
CA GLY A 509 -21.93 -2.44 -8.11
C GLY A 509 -22.66 -3.40 -7.16
N PRO A 510 -22.43 -4.72 -7.29
CA PRO A 510 -22.77 -5.67 -6.24
C PRO A 510 -21.99 -5.31 -4.97
N MET A 511 -22.61 -5.43 -3.80
CA MET A 511 -21.90 -5.20 -2.55
C MET A 511 -20.90 -6.31 -2.31
N THR A 512 -19.63 -5.96 -2.43
CA THR A 512 -18.53 -6.69 -1.84
C THR A 512 -18.01 -5.80 -0.71
N ASP A 513 -17.92 -6.31 0.52
CA ASP A 513 -17.44 -5.57 1.70
C ASP A 513 -15.93 -5.25 1.66
N GLU A 514 -15.31 -5.36 0.49
CA GLU A 514 -13.87 -5.32 0.28
C GLU A 514 -13.50 -4.06 -0.51
N GLY A 515 -12.35 -3.46 -0.19
CA GLY A 515 -11.70 -2.39 -0.95
C GLY A 515 -12.19 -0.96 -0.73
N ARG A 516 -11.29 -0.01 -1.06
CA ARG A 516 -11.59 1.42 -1.09
C ARG A 516 -12.22 1.78 -2.43
N ILE A 517 -13.54 1.96 -2.39
CA ILE A 517 -14.34 2.45 -3.53
C ILE A 517 -14.15 3.97 -3.65
N THR A 518 -13.80 4.43 -4.85
CA THR A 518 -13.63 5.85 -5.16
C THR A 518 -14.23 6.19 -6.53
N PHE A 519 -14.43 7.49 -6.76
CA PHE A 519 -14.79 7.99 -8.08
C PHE A 519 -14.09 9.28 -8.44
N ASP A 520 -13.98 9.49 -9.75
CA ASP A 520 -13.43 10.70 -10.33
C ASP A 520 -14.53 11.47 -11.03
N ILE A 521 -14.54 12.78 -10.82
CA ILE A 521 -15.33 13.70 -11.63
C ILE A 521 -14.38 14.33 -12.64
N VAL A 522 -14.73 14.25 -13.92
CA VAL A 522 -13.96 14.84 -15.01
C VAL A 522 -14.85 15.72 -15.87
N ALA A 523 -14.36 16.89 -16.26
CA ALA A 523 -15.03 17.73 -17.24
C ALA A 523 -14.04 18.38 -18.20
N VAL A 524 -14.50 18.60 -19.44
CA VAL A 524 -13.77 19.33 -20.47
C VAL A 524 -14.41 20.70 -20.65
N VAL A 525 -13.76 21.74 -20.12
CA VAL A 525 -14.24 23.13 -20.08
C VAL A 525 -13.33 23.99 -20.93
N GLY A 526 -13.89 24.66 -21.93
CA GLY A 526 -13.09 25.51 -22.84
C GLY A 526 -11.98 24.75 -23.57
N GLY A 527 -12.16 23.45 -23.80
CA GLY A 527 -11.17 22.57 -24.44
C GLY A 527 -10.06 22.05 -23.52
N LYS A 528 -10.11 22.31 -22.21
CA LYS A 528 -9.18 21.79 -21.21
C LYS A 528 -9.86 20.77 -20.30
N THR A 529 -9.17 19.68 -20.00
CA THR A 529 -9.65 18.65 -19.07
C THR A 529 -9.29 19.01 -17.64
N PHE A 530 -10.29 18.95 -16.76
CA PHE A 530 -10.15 19.12 -15.32
C PHE A 530 -10.71 17.89 -14.62
N SER A 531 -10.05 17.47 -13.55
CA SER A 531 -10.50 16.35 -12.73
C SER A 531 -10.49 16.69 -11.25
N VAL A 532 -11.40 16.06 -10.52
CA VAL A 532 -11.37 15.90 -9.07
C VAL A 532 -11.34 14.40 -8.83
N ALA A 533 -10.16 13.88 -8.50
CA ALA A 533 -9.91 12.45 -8.44
C ALA A 533 -10.02 11.91 -7.01
N ASN A 534 -10.22 10.60 -6.90
CA ASN A 534 -10.19 9.84 -5.64
C ASN A 534 -11.22 10.31 -4.61
N ASN A 535 -12.38 10.78 -5.05
CA ASN A 535 -13.45 11.17 -4.12
C ASN A 535 -13.93 9.92 -3.38
N PRO A 536 -14.13 10.01 -2.05
CA PRO A 536 -14.58 8.90 -1.25
C PRO A 536 -16.01 8.52 -1.63
N GLU A 537 -16.37 7.27 -1.37
CA GLU A 537 -17.74 6.83 -1.51
C GLU A 537 -18.71 7.67 -0.66
N ILE A 538 -19.90 7.92 -1.22
CA ILE A 538 -20.93 8.73 -0.59
C ILE A 538 -21.85 7.83 0.22
N PHE A 539 -21.86 8.00 1.55
CA PHE A 539 -22.75 7.25 2.44
C PHE A 539 -23.99 8.03 2.90
N THR A 540 -24.06 9.33 2.59
CA THR A 540 -25.19 10.18 2.98
C THR A 540 -26.48 9.73 2.28
N PRO A 541 -27.56 9.42 3.02
CA PRO A 541 -28.84 9.04 2.40
C PRO A 541 -29.45 10.17 1.58
N CYS A 542 -30.05 9.82 0.43
CA CYS A 542 -30.80 10.80 -0.36
C CYS A 542 -32.04 11.27 0.41
N ARG A 543 -32.27 12.60 0.49
CA ARG A 543 -33.45 13.15 1.19
C ARG A 543 -34.74 12.69 0.51
N GLY A 544 -35.66 12.10 1.29
CA GLY A 544 -36.99 11.70 0.85
C GLY A 544 -37.12 10.27 0.31
N THR A 545 -36.15 9.38 0.60
CA THR A 545 -36.27 7.93 0.40
C THR A 545 -36.90 7.24 1.60
#